data_AF-A0A671VZ91-F1
#
_entry.id   AF-A0A671VZ91-F1
#
_cell.length_a   1.000
_cell.length_b   1.000
_cell.length_c   1.000
_cell.angle_alpha   90.00
_cell.angle_beta   90.00
_cell.angle_gamma   90.00
#
_symmetry.space_group_name_H-M   'P 1'
#
loop_
_entity.id
_entity.type
_entity.pdbx_description
1 polymer ?
#
loop_
_entity_poly.entity_id
_entity_poly.type
_entity_poly.pdbx_seq_one_letter_code
_entity_poly.pdbx_strand_id
1 'polypeptide(L)'
;MEDFQEHFMGQEEFNDGDKPLLSPFNPPFRPTRLHIQRSSICSRAYFVVVMVFFHVYILNVIGLLLYVHYNNGPGDLVSRDGATSASVGDSGSPLPHTAAASPSGELHVEDYSQSYSLPRIEGIRVGHVQQVSLVPDKTHEMRTISLKPLLFEIPGFLSEEECRVVVQLAQLKGLMESQTTVPSQGQEESNQPLLSLSTEEVFSLLDLNQDGLLQKQEIVSHSRSRDGTWLSPDSLRQILTGVEDCPTGMLTLGDFRRVYDVSQRTGQQKSRKLLSQFKQRSKHTWLYQGQGSHHVLHTLRNRIISLTRLPSALVELSEPLQVIRYEHGDFSNAHHDSSPSHSETTCTHTRLAGNTSALTEVSCRYLTMLFYLSSVEEGGETTFPVADNRTYEEHALVQDGVDLTDTQETCGRGNLRMKPTAGTALLWYNHLSDGRGWMGELDEYSLHGDCPVRRGVKWVANSWVNVDPDHQQQARYQRLVAQRHQAKSGMEEHYQPLSHSDLHQDL
;
A
#
# COMPACT_ATOMS: atom_id res chain seq x y z
N MET A 1 20.50 84.55 -14.08
CA MET A 1 21.63 84.84 -13.18
C MET A 1 21.06 84.80 -11.77
N GLU A 2 20.91 83.57 -11.31
CA GLU A 2 20.13 83.06 -10.18
C GLU A 2 20.82 83.42 -8.84
N ASP A 3 20.13 83.83 -7.75
CA ASP A 3 18.95 83.31 -7.02
C ASP A 3 19.34 82.16 -6.04
N PHE A 4 18.95 82.11 -4.74
CA PHE A 4 18.26 83.07 -3.85
C PHE A 4 18.54 82.75 -2.34
N GLN A 5 17.97 83.53 -1.39
CA GLN A 5 17.87 83.33 0.08
C GLN A 5 16.95 82.13 0.49
N GLU A 6 16.66 81.68 1.74
CA GLU A 6 16.75 82.14 3.17
C GLU A 6 16.70 80.84 4.08
N HIS A 7 17.27 80.64 5.29
CA HIS A 7 17.22 81.25 6.65
C HIS A 7 16.32 80.52 7.71
N PHE A 8 16.96 79.99 8.78
CA PHE A 8 16.57 79.77 10.21
C PHE A 8 15.25 79.14 10.75
N MET A 9 15.47 78.10 11.59
CA MET A 9 14.98 77.78 12.96
C MET A 9 13.50 77.91 13.44
N GLY A 10 13.12 76.92 14.25
CA GLY A 10 12.17 76.98 15.38
C GLY A 10 12.78 76.33 16.65
N GLN A 11 12.12 76.39 17.82
CA GLN A 11 12.68 76.00 19.13
C GLN A 11 11.59 75.52 20.15
N GLU A 12 12.00 75.24 21.40
CA GLU A 12 11.26 74.91 22.64
C GLU A 12 10.89 73.40 22.80
N GLU A 13 11.16 72.64 23.88
CA GLU A 13 11.41 72.87 25.34
C GLU A 13 10.09 73.08 26.14
N PHE A 14 9.81 72.59 27.36
CA PHE A 14 10.53 71.89 28.47
C PHE A 14 9.42 71.22 29.39
N ASN A 15 9.58 70.32 30.39
CA ASN A 15 10.67 69.60 31.06
C ASN A 15 10.14 68.42 31.96
N ASP A 16 11.01 67.43 32.31
CA ASP A 16 11.14 66.66 33.60
C ASP A 16 9.95 65.92 34.33
N GLY A 17 10.26 64.96 35.23
CA GLY A 17 9.40 64.60 36.39
C GLY A 17 8.81 63.18 36.59
N ASP A 18 9.64 62.19 36.98
CA ASP A 18 9.40 61.04 37.91
C ASP A 18 8.14 60.10 37.96
N LYS A 19 8.39 58.90 38.53
CA LYS A 19 7.45 57.87 39.04
C LYS A 19 7.77 57.60 40.54
N PRO A 20 7.08 56.72 41.31
CA PRO A 20 5.76 56.04 41.18
C PRO A 20 4.85 56.20 42.43
N LEU A 21 3.60 55.67 42.42
CA LEU A 21 3.09 54.65 43.39
C LEU A 21 1.55 54.46 43.39
N LEU A 22 1.16 53.17 43.53
CA LEU A 22 -0.10 52.62 44.08
C LEU A 22 -1.46 52.94 43.41
N SER A 23 -2.41 52.03 43.66
CA SER A 23 -3.76 51.96 43.08
C SER A 23 -4.86 52.08 44.14
N PRO A 24 -6.12 52.22 43.71
CA PRO A 24 -7.11 51.26 44.20
C PRO A 24 -8.01 50.64 43.10
N PHE A 25 -8.77 49.63 43.50
CA PHE A 25 -9.64 48.80 42.68
C PHE A 25 -10.78 49.56 41.95
N ASN A 26 -11.19 49.05 40.79
CA ASN A 26 -12.55 49.20 40.25
C ASN A 26 -12.97 47.92 39.47
N PRO A 27 -14.27 47.61 39.37
CA PRO A 27 -14.76 46.30 38.92
C PRO A 27 -14.83 46.12 37.39
N PRO A 28 -14.87 44.88 36.88
CA PRO A 28 -14.91 44.60 35.44
C PRO A 28 -16.26 44.92 34.79
N PHE A 29 -16.23 45.51 33.60
CA PHE A 29 -17.42 45.76 32.79
C PHE A 29 -18.04 44.46 32.24
N ARG A 30 -19.37 44.39 32.22
CA ARG A 30 -20.12 43.26 31.65
C ARG A 30 -20.11 43.32 30.11
N PRO A 31 -19.93 42.19 29.40
CA PRO A 31 -20.09 42.17 27.95
C PRO A 31 -21.58 42.30 27.56
N THR A 32 -21.88 43.24 26.67
CA THR A 32 -23.23 43.44 26.11
C THR A 32 -23.60 42.25 25.23
N ARG A 33 -24.75 41.60 25.47
CA ARG A 33 -25.22 40.50 24.62
C ARG A 33 -25.53 41.01 23.21
N LEU A 34 -24.82 40.50 22.21
CA LEU A 34 -25.26 40.57 20.82
C LEU A 34 -26.58 39.81 20.67
N HIS A 35 -27.64 40.52 20.33
CA HIS A 35 -28.99 39.97 20.25
C HIS A 35 -29.20 39.24 18.92
N ILE A 36 -28.61 38.04 18.77
CA ILE A 36 -28.82 37.18 17.60
C ILE A 36 -30.31 36.89 17.46
N GLN A 37 -30.92 37.49 16.43
CA GLN A 37 -32.32 37.33 16.11
C GLN A 37 -32.55 35.94 15.53
N ARG A 38 -32.91 34.97 16.39
CA ARG A 38 -33.27 33.61 15.97
C ARG A 38 -34.43 33.67 14.96
N SER A 39 -34.12 33.45 13.69
CA SER A 39 -35.09 33.25 12.62
C SER A 39 -35.79 31.90 12.81
N SER A 40 -36.83 31.89 13.64
CA SER A 40 -37.64 30.69 13.93
C SER A 40 -38.58 30.33 12.76
N ILE A 41 -38.02 30.18 11.55
CA ILE A 41 -38.72 29.73 10.34
C ILE A 41 -38.69 28.20 10.26
N CYS A 42 -38.98 27.53 11.39
CA CYS A 42 -39.38 26.13 11.36
C CYS A 42 -40.86 26.11 10.98
N SER A 43 -41.14 26.22 9.67
CA SER A 43 -42.52 26.20 9.17
C SER A 43 -43.18 24.88 9.59
N ARG A 44 -44.27 24.96 10.36
CA ARG A 44 -44.99 23.77 10.84
C ARG A 44 -45.50 22.89 9.69
N ALA A 45 -45.70 23.47 8.50
CA ALA A 45 -46.02 22.74 7.28
C ALA A 45 -44.85 21.88 6.77
N TYR A 46 -43.61 22.36 6.83
CA TYR A 46 -42.43 21.59 6.39
C TYR A 46 -42.25 20.32 7.23
N PHE A 47 -42.39 20.42 8.56
CA PHE A 47 -42.31 19.25 9.44
C PHE A 47 -43.44 18.24 9.15
N VAL A 48 -44.66 18.70 8.87
CA VAL A 48 -45.77 17.83 8.44
C VAL A 48 -45.47 17.14 7.11
N VAL A 49 -44.93 17.85 6.12
CA VAL A 49 -44.56 17.25 4.83
C VAL A 49 -43.48 16.18 4.99
N VAL A 50 -42.40 16.46 5.74
CA VAL A 50 -41.35 15.47 6.04
C VAL A 50 -41.91 14.26 6.79
N MET A 51 -42.82 14.47 7.76
CA MET A 51 -43.51 13.37 8.44
C MET A 51 -44.37 12.53 7.50
N VAL A 52 -45.10 13.14 6.55
CA VAL A 52 -45.88 12.37 5.55
C VAL A 52 -44.96 11.51 4.70
N PHE A 53 -43.86 12.05 4.16
CA PHE A 53 -42.89 11.25 3.40
C PHE A 53 -42.26 10.12 4.23
N PHE A 54 -41.95 10.37 5.51
CA PHE A 54 -41.42 9.35 6.42
C PHE A 54 -42.42 8.20 6.67
N HIS A 55 -43.71 8.51 6.87
CA HIS A 55 -44.75 7.48 7.03
C HIS A 55 -45.02 6.71 5.74
N VAL A 56 -45.02 7.37 4.57
CA VAL A 56 -45.15 6.70 3.26
C VAL A 56 -43.96 5.78 3.00
N TYR A 57 -42.74 6.21 3.34
CA TYR A 57 -41.54 5.37 3.24
C TYR A 57 -41.64 4.11 4.13
N ILE A 58 -42.04 4.27 5.41
CA ILE A 58 -42.24 3.13 6.32
C ILE A 58 -43.33 2.19 5.79
N LEU A 59 -44.46 2.70 5.30
CA LEU A 59 -45.53 1.87 4.73
C LEU A 59 -45.07 1.11 3.48
N ASN A 60 -44.24 1.71 2.62
CA ASN A 60 -43.64 1.02 1.47
C ASN A 60 -42.64 -0.07 1.90
N VAL A 61 -41.82 0.17 2.93
CA VAL A 61 -40.90 -0.84 3.48
C VAL A 61 -41.67 -2.00 4.11
N ILE A 62 -42.73 -1.73 4.88
CA ILE A 62 -43.61 -2.76 5.45
C ILE A 62 -44.32 -3.53 4.33
N GLY A 63 -44.81 -2.84 3.29
CA GLY A 63 -45.41 -3.46 2.11
C GLY A 63 -44.46 -4.39 1.36
N LEU A 64 -43.19 -3.99 1.20
CA LEU A 64 -42.15 -4.81 0.59
C LEU A 64 -41.83 -6.04 1.45
N LEU A 65 -41.70 -5.88 2.77
CA LEU A 65 -41.46 -6.99 3.70
C LEU A 65 -42.65 -7.97 3.73
N LEU A 66 -43.89 -7.49 3.68
CA LEU A 66 -45.08 -8.32 3.58
C LEU A 66 -45.17 -9.03 2.21
N TYR A 67 -44.79 -8.38 1.12
CA TYR A 67 -44.71 -9.00 -0.21
C TYR A 67 -43.66 -10.12 -0.25
N VAL A 68 -42.48 -9.88 0.32
CA VAL A 68 -41.43 -10.90 0.48
C VAL A 68 -41.91 -12.05 1.37
N HIS A 69 -42.55 -11.77 2.50
CA HIS A 69 -43.09 -12.80 3.40
C HIS A 69 -44.23 -13.61 2.77
N TYR A 70 -45.10 -12.97 1.97
CA TYR A 70 -46.25 -13.66 1.35
C TYR A 70 -45.81 -14.54 0.18
N ASN A 71 -44.85 -14.09 -0.63
CA ASN A 71 -44.32 -14.87 -1.75
C ASN A 71 -43.32 -15.95 -1.29
N ASN A 72 -42.68 -15.80 -0.13
CA ASN A 72 -41.88 -16.84 0.52
C ASN A 72 -42.67 -17.52 1.66
N GLY A 73 -43.94 -17.85 1.40
CA GLY A 73 -44.79 -18.58 2.34
C GLY A 73 -44.16 -19.93 2.76
N PRO A 74 -44.38 -20.38 4.01
CA PRO A 74 -43.48 -21.34 4.65
C PRO A 74 -43.60 -22.76 4.09
N GLY A 75 -42.49 -23.26 3.54
CA GLY A 75 -42.23 -24.68 3.38
C GLY A 75 -41.67 -25.30 4.66
N ASP A 76 -42.19 -26.48 5.00
CA ASP A 76 -41.68 -27.45 5.98
C ASP A 76 -41.30 -26.97 7.40
N LEU A 77 -42.28 -27.07 8.31
CA LEU A 77 -42.03 -27.57 9.67
C LEU A 77 -43.08 -28.61 10.08
N VAL A 78 -42.61 -29.65 10.78
CA VAL A 78 -43.37 -30.71 11.49
C VAL A 78 -44.12 -31.73 10.61
N SER A 79 -43.47 -32.88 10.35
CA SER A 79 -43.84 -34.13 11.05
C SER A 79 -42.82 -35.25 10.85
N ARG A 80 -42.40 -35.86 11.97
CA ARG A 80 -41.70 -37.14 12.04
C ARG A 80 -42.62 -38.11 12.78
N ASP A 81 -43.06 -39.17 12.11
CA ASP A 81 -43.33 -40.52 12.63
C ASP A 81 -44.24 -41.31 11.65
N GLY A 82 -44.19 -42.65 11.67
CA GLY A 82 -45.36 -43.48 11.31
C GLY A 82 -45.44 -44.19 9.94
N ALA A 83 -44.79 -45.36 9.84
CA ALA A 83 -45.33 -46.61 9.27
C ALA A 83 -45.71 -46.79 7.76
N THR A 84 -44.98 -47.73 7.12
CA THR A 84 -45.47 -48.81 6.24
C THR A 84 -46.29 -48.55 4.95
N SER A 85 -45.66 -48.80 3.80
CA SER A 85 -46.16 -49.71 2.74
C SER A 85 -44.97 -50.26 1.92
N ALA A 86 -45.15 -51.32 1.10
CA ALA A 86 -44.01 -52.09 0.56
C ALA A 86 -44.14 -52.53 -0.92
N SER A 87 -43.02 -52.46 -1.65
CA SER A 87 -42.74 -53.10 -2.94
C SER A 87 -41.21 -53.06 -3.16
N VAL A 88 -40.42 -54.14 -3.00
CA VAL A 88 -40.32 -55.38 -3.80
C VAL A 88 -39.69 -55.15 -5.19
N GLY A 89 -38.50 -55.73 -5.41
CA GLY A 89 -37.74 -55.72 -6.67
C GLY A 89 -36.73 -54.55 -6.79
N ASP A 90 -35.48 -54.73 -7.22
CA ASP A 90 -34.75 -55.95 -7.58
C ASP A 90 -33.25 -55.86 -7.16
N SER A 91 -32.54 -56.98 -7.26
CA SER A 91 -31.19 -57.25 -6.77
C SER A 91 -30.07 -56.89 -7.77
N GLY A 92 -28.86 -56.60 -7.29
CA GLY A 92 -27.73 -56.33 -8.20
C GLY A 92 -26.43 -55.75 -7.59
N SER A 93 -25.76 -56.45 -6.68
CA SER A 93 -24.34 -56.16 -6.36
C SER A 93 -23.59 -57.39 -5.83
N PRO A 94 -22.33 -57.56 -6.25
CA PRO A 94 -21.27 -57.93 -5.30
C PRO A 94 -20.02 -57.03 -5.40
N LEU A 95 -19.33 -56.91 -4.27
CA LEU A 95 -18.00 -56.32 -4.05
C LEU A 95 -16.89 -57.39 -4.30
N PRO A 96 -15.58 -57.19 -4.02
CA PRO A 96 -14.83 -55.99 -3.57
C PRO A 96 -13.52 -55.72 -4.39
N HIS A 97 -12.72 -54.71 -4.01
CA HIS A 97 -11.33 -54.91 -3.49
C HIS A 97 -10.57 -53.59 -3.14
N THR A 98 -9.84 -53.66 -2.02
CA THR A 98 -8.54 -53.03 -1.62
C THR A 98 -7.76 -52.14 -2.62
N ALA A 99 -6.99 -51.10 -2.21
CA ALA A 99 -6.55 -50.63 -0.88
C ALA A 99 -6.21 -49.11 -0.84
N ALA A 100 -5.60 -48.63 0.25
CA ALA A 100 -5.39 -47.22 0.58
C ALA A 100 -4.21 -46.51 -0.12
N ALA A 101 -4.35 -45.19 -0.29
CA ALA A 101 -3.28 -44.21 -0.45
C ALA A 101 -3.69 -42.87 0.19
N SER A 102 -2.72 -42.05 0.61
CA SER A 102 -2.97 -40.77 1.30
C SER A 102 -3.24 -39.62 0.32
N PRO A 103 -4.07 -38.61 0.68
CA PRO A 103 -4.15 -37.37 -0.09
C PRO A 103 -2.93 -36.49 0.21
N SER A 104 -1.98 -36.45 -0.73
CA SER A 104 -1.03 -35.34 -0.86
C SER A 104 -1.79 -34.05 -1.22
N GLY A 105 -1.28 -32.90 -0.80
CA GLY A 105 -1.94 -31.61 -1.04
C GLY A 105 -1.89 -31.18 -2.50
N GLU A 106 -2.91 -31.51 -3.28
CA GLU A 106 -3.15 -30.93 -4.60
C GLU A 106 -3.63 -29.47 -4.47
N LEU A 107 -3.09 -28.58 -5.31
CA LEU A 107 -3.60 -27.22 -5.46
C LEU A 107 -4.95 -27.27 -6.16
N HIS A 108 -6.02 -27.13 -5.38
CA HIS A 108 -7.40 -27.24 -5.83
C HIS A 108 -7.70 -26.20 -6.92
N VAL A 109 -7.88 -26.65 -8.16
CA VAL A 109 -8.26 -25.78 -9.29
C VAL A 109 -9.76 -25.49 -9.17
N GLU A 110 -10.09 -24.44 -8.42
CA GLU A 110 -11.49 -23.99 -8.32
C GLU A 110 -12.02 -23.50 -9.67
N ASP A 111 -13.31 -23.74 -9.89
CA ASP A 111 -14.02 -23.37 -11.11
C ASP A 111 -14.18 -21.84 -11.17
N TYR A 112 -13.49 -21.20 -12.13
CA TYR A 112 -13.42 -19.74 -12.31
C TYR A 112 -14.74 -19.11 -12.84
N SER A 113 -15.89 -19.66 -12.44
CA SER A 113 -17.24 -19.22 -12.82
C SER A 113 -18.02 -18.57 -11.67
N GLN A 114 -17.51 -18.58 -10.44
CA GLN A 114 -18.12 -17.87 -9.31
C GLN A 114 -17.82 -16.36 -9.35
N SER A 115 -18.76 -15.56 -8.84
CA SER A 115 -18.63 -14.10 -8.72
C SER A 115 -17.68 -13.71 -7.59
N TYR A 116 -16.39 -13.56 -7.90
CA TYR A 116 -15.39 -13.12 -6.93
C TYR A 116 -15.67 -11.70 -6.43
N SER A 117 -15.89 -11.58 -5.12
CA SER A 117 -15.78 -10.32 -4.38
C SER A 117 -14.52 -10.35 -3.53
N LEU A 118 -13.85 -9.21 -3.40
CA LEU A 118 -12.72 -9.01 -2.49
C LEU A 118 -13.26 -8.87 -1.06
N PRO A 119 -12.90 -9.75 -0.11
CA PRO A 119 -13.30 -9.58 1.27
C PRO A 119 -12.67 -8.30 1.86
N ARG A 120 -13.51 -7.46 2.45
CA ARG A 120 -13.11 -6.23 3.13
C ARG A 120 -13.52 -6.31 4.59
N ILE A 121 -12.57 -6.07 5.50
CA ILE A 121 -12.81 -6.13 6.95
C ILE A 121 -13.68 -4.94 7.35
N GLU A 122 -14.74 -5.16 8.13
CA GLU A 122 -15.60 -4.07 8.61
C GLU A 122 -14.93 -3.28 9.75
N GLY A 123 -14.85 -1.96 9.61
CA GLY A 123 -14.30 -1.08 10.65
C GLY A 123 -15.22 -0.91 11.87
N ILE A 124 -16.54 -0.98 11.65
CA ILE A 124 -17.62 -0.79 12.63
C ILE A 124 -17.62 0.60 13.30
N ARG A 125 -16.59 0.95 14.09
CA ARG A 125 -16.31 2.30 14.61
C ARG A 125 -14.87 2.41 15.10
N VAL A 126 -14.34 3.63 15.17
CA VAL A 126 -13.06 3.94 15.85
C VAL A 126 -13.05 3.38 17.27
N GLY A 127 -11.94 2.73 17.64
CA GLY A 127 -11.76 2.08 18.94
C GLY A 127 -12.55 0.78 19.13
N HIS A 128 -13.24 0.25 18.11
CA HIS A 128 -13.76 -1.11 18.15
C HIS A 128 -12.62 -2.13 18.11
N VAL A 129 -12.77 -3.24 18.84
CA VAL A 129 -11.79 -4.33 18.89
C VAL A 129 -12.47 -5.63 18.47
N GLN A 130 -11.85 -6.32 17.53
CA GLN A 130 -12.25 -7.62 16.98
C GLN A 130 -11.20 -8.67 17.33
N GLN A 131 -11.62 -9.86 17.72
CA GLN A 131 -10.72 -10.98 18.01
C GLN A 131 -10.45 -11.77 16.72
N VAL A 132 -9.18 -11.91 16.34
CA VAL A 132 -8.77 -12.63 15.12
C VAL A 132 -7.79 -13.77 15.46
N SER A 133 -7.98 -14.94 14.85
CA SER A 133 -7.09 -16.09 15.02
C SER A 133 -6.17 -16.19 13.79
N LEU A 134 -4.87 -15.95 14.01
CA LEU A 134 -3.86 -15.83 12.94
C LEU A 134 -2.72 -16.85 13.09
N VAL A 135 -2.63 -17.48 14.26
CA VAL A 135 -1.64 -18.49 14.63
C VAL A 135 -2.39 -19.52 15.49
N PRO A 136 -2.09 -20.83 15.37
CA PRO A 136 -2.64 -21.83 16.29
C PRO A 136 -2.49 -21.40 17.75
N ASP A 137 -3.54 -21.64 18.53
CA ASP A 137 -3.61 -21.39 19.97
C ASP A 137 -3.36 -19.93 20.44
N LYS A 138 -3.32 -18.96 19.52
CA LYS A 138 -3.16 -17.52 19.84
C LYS A 138 -4.17 -16.62 19.10
N THR A 139 -5.17 -16.17 19.84
CA THR A 139 -6.03 -15.04 19.44
C THR A 139 -5.25 -13.72 19.53
N HIS A 140 -5.50 -12.82 18.58
CA HIS A 140 -4.93 -11.47 18.52
C HIS A 140 -6.07 -10.44 18.52
N GLU A 141 -5.83 -9.26 19.10
CA GLU A 141 -6.78 -8.15 19.08
C GLU A 141 -6.50 -7.24 17.89
N MET A 142 -7.50 -7.04 17.03
CA MET A 142 -7.48 -6.10 15.93
C MET A 142 -8.34 -4.89 16.28
N ARG A 143 -7.74 -3.71 16.39
CA ARG A 143 -8.41 -2.46 16.76
C ARG A 143 -8.62 -1.57 15.54
N THR A 144 -9.84 -1.12 15.28
CA THR A 144 -10.12 -0.10 14.27
C THR A 144 -9.61 1.26 14.76
N ILE A 145 -8.76 1.93 13.97
CA ILE A 145 -8.13 3.20 14.33
C ILE A 145 -8.81 4.39 13.65
N SER A 146 -9.12 4.27 12.36
CA SER A 146 -9.90 5.25 11.60
C SER A 146 -10.86 4.56 10.62
N LEU A 147 -11.88 5.28 10.17
CA LEU A 147 -12.80 4.81 9.13
C LEU A 147 -12.46 5.39 7.75
N LYS A 148 -11.76 6.54 7.71
CA LYS A 148 -11.18 7.17 6.52
C LYS A 148 -9.72 7.56 6.82
N PRO A 149 -8.69 6.83 6.35
CA PRO A 149 -8.81 5.58 5.62
C PRO A 149 -9.32 4.49 6.57
N LEU A 150 -9.83 3.40 6.01
CA LEU A 150 -10.21 2.24 6.79
C LEU A 150 -8.95 1.52 7.30
N LEU A 151 -8.55 1.81 8.54
CA LEU A 151 -7.26 1.45 9.15
C LEU A 151 -7.46 0.67 10.45
N PHE A 152 -6.67 -0.39 10.60
CA PHE A 152 -6.62 -1.25 11.77
C PHE A 152 -5.20 -1.38 12.33
N GLU A 153 -5.10 -1.61 13.63
CA GLU A 153 -3.87 -1.91 14.38
C GLU A 153 -4.00 -3.31 15.00
N ILE A 154 -2.94 -4.12 14.88
CA ILE A 154 -2.90 -5.49 15.41
C ILE A 154 -1.59 -5.67 16.20
N PRO A 155 -1.60 -5.45 17.53
CA PRO A 155 -0.42 -5.61 18.37
C PRO A 155 0.09 -7.06 18.42
N GLY A 156 1.40 -7.24 18.35
CA GLY A 156 2.03 -8.56 18.45
C GLY A 156 1.62 -9.55 17.34
N PHE A 157 1.35 -9.04 16.14
CA PHE A 157 1.12 -9.82 14.90
C PHE A 157 2.38 -10.58 14.44
N LEU A 158 3.57 -10.06 14.76
CA LEU A 158 4.83 -10.81 14.78
C LEU A 158 5.37 -10.92 16.21
N SER A 159 6.20 -11.93 16.49
CA SER A 159 7.04 -11.95 17.69
C SER A 159 8.32 -11.12 17.50
N GLU A 160 9.02 -10.79 18.59
CA GLU A 160 10.31 -10.08 18.49
C GLU A 160 11.37 -10.89 17.73
N GLU A 161 11.33 -12.21 17.83
CA GLU A 161 12.21 -13.15 17.13
C GLU A 161 11.96 -13.10 15.62
N GLU A 162 10.69 -13.07 15.21
CA GLU A 162 10.31 -12.91 13.80
C GLU A 162 10.73 -11.55 13.25
N CYS A 163 10.54 -10.47 14.01
CA CYS A 163 11.05 -9.14 13.65
C CYS A 163 12.57 -9.12 13.50
N ARG A 164 13.32 -9.73 14.44
CA ARG A 164 14.79 -9.88 14.36
C ARG A 164 15.22 -10.65 13.11
N VAL A 165 14.53 -11.75 12.77
CA VAL A 165 14.80 -12.55 11.57
C VAL A 165 14.58 -11.73 10.29
N VAL A 166 13.47 -11.00 10.16
CA VAL A 166 13.20 -10.16 8.98
C VAL A 166 14.28 -9.06 8.83
N VAL A 167 14.68 -8.42 9.93
CA VAL A 167 15.77 -7.43 9.93
C VAL A 167 17.11 -8.07 9.53
N GLN A 168 17.45 -9.25 10.06
CA GLN A 168 18.69 -9.97 9.72
C GLN A 168 18.72 -10.37 8.23
N LEU A 169 17.62 -10.87 7.68
CA LEU A 169 17.52 -11.21 6.26
C LEU A 169 17.69 -9.98 5.36
N ALA A 170 17.13 -8.84 5.75
CA ALA A 170 17.33 -7.56 5.06
C ALA A 170 18.78 -7.06 5.15
N GLN A 171 19.43 -7.20 6.31
CA GLN A 171 20.84 -6.87 6.49
C GLN A 171 21.77 -7.77 5.68
N LEU A 172 21.50 -9.07 5.62
CA LEU A 172 22.27 -10.06 4.85
C LEU A 172 22.12 -9.86 3.34
N LYS A 173 20.94 -9.45 2.85
CA LYS A 173 20.74 -9.07 1.44
C LYS A 173 21.42 -7.75 1.07
N GLY A 174 21.58 -6.84 2.03
CA GLY A 174 22.04 -5.47 1.80
C GLY A 174 20.88 -4.50 1.59
N LEU A 175 21.12 -3.23 1.92
CA LEU A 175 20.18 -2.12 1.82
C LEU A 175 20.68 -1.05 0.84
N MET A 176 19.75 -0.38 0.18
CA MET A 176 20.01 0.69 -0.79
C MET A 176 19.37 2.01 -0.37
N GLU A 177 19.97 3.15 -0.75
CA GLU A 177 19.50 4.49 -0.41
C GLU A 177 18.28 4.90 -1.26
N SER A 178 17.16 5.24 -0.62
CA SER A 178 15.97 5.84 -1.25
C SER A 178 16.28 7.28 -1.67
N GLN A 179 16.61 7.51 -2.93
CA GLN A 179 16.91 8.85 -3.47
C GLN A 179 15.72 9.45 -4.21
N THR A 180 15.25 10.62 -3.78
CA THR A 180 14.38 11.50 -4.58
C THR A 180 14.78 12.98 -4.36
N THR A 181 15.20 13.66 -5.42
CA THR A 181 15.48 15.11 -5.43
C THR A 181 14.69 15.79 -6.54
N VAL A 182 13.98 16.87 -6.21
CA VAL A 182 13.23 17.66 -7.19
C VAL A 182 13.95 19.00 -7.42
N PRO A 183 14.30 19.37 -8.67
CA PRO A 183 14.78 20.72 -8.99
C PRO A 183 13.60 21.70 -9.10
N SER A 184 13.64 22.78 -8.33
CA SER A 184 12.50 23.70 -8.21
C SER A 184 12.42 24.76 -9.32
N GLN A 185 11.66 24.46 -10.38
CA GLN A 185 10.78 25.43 -11.06
C GLN A 185 9.86 24.79 -12.12
N GLY A 186 8.55 24.73 -11.83
CA GLY A 186 7.51 24.98 -12.84
C GLY A 186 7.36 24.05 -14.06
N GLN A 187 7.71 22.76 -13.98
CA GLN A 187 7.29 21.78 -15.00
C GLN A 187 7.14 20.37 -14.43
N GLU A 188 6.09 19.68 -14.89
CA GLU A 188 5.68 18.27 -14.70
C GLU A 188 6.47 17.40 -13.71
N GLU A 189 5.83 17.03 -12.57
CA GLU A 189 6.35 16.00 -11.67
C GLU A 189 6.27 14.59 -12.28
N SER A 190 7.30 14.18 -13.02
CA SER A 190 7.51 12.77 -13.37
C SER A 190 8.97 12.48 -13.75
N ASN A 191 9.44 11.28 -13.42
CA ASN A 191 10.71 10.68 -13.87
C ASN A 191 12.04 11.32 -13.37
N GLN A 192 12.44 11.03 -12.12
CA GLN A 192 13.87 10.84 -11.80
C GLN A 192 14.06 9.52 -11.02
N PRO A 193 15.19 8.79 -11.22
CA PRO A 193 15.23 7.35 -11.02
C PRO A 193 15.49 6.91 -9.58
N LEU A 194 14.92 5.74 -9.24
CA LEU A 194 15.22 5.02 -8.01
C LEU A 194 16.56 4.27 -8.11
N LEU A 195 17.37 4.42 -7.06
CA LEU A 195 18.54 3.60 -6.70
C LEU A 195 19.82 3.71 -7.56
N SER A 196 20.96 3.54 -6.89
CA SER A 196 22.27 3.31 -7.50
C SER A 196 22.65 1.83 -7.39
N LEU A 197 22.08 1.00 -8.27
CA LEU A 197 22.38 -0.43 -8.42
C LEU A 197 23.80 -0.65 -8.97
N SER A 198 24.46 -1.72 -8.54
CA SER A 198 25.70 -2.20 -9.19
C SER A 198 25.40 -2.76 -10.58
N THR A 199 26.42 -2.81 -11.45
CA THR A 199 26.30 -3.29 -12.83
C THR A 199 25.79 -4.74 -12.90
N GLU A 200 26.11 -5.56 -11.91
CA GLU A 200 25.67 -6.94 -11.74
C GLU A 200 24.19 -7.02 -11.31
N GLU A 201 23.78 -6.20 -10.33
CA GLU A 201 22.38 -6.15 -9.89
C GLU A 201 21.47 -5.60 -10.99
N VAL A 202 21.91 -4.58 -11.75
CA VAL A 202 21.18 -4.11 -12.94
C VAL A 202 21.03 -5.25 -13.96
N PHE A 203 22.08 -6.02 -14.21
CA PHE A 203 22.02 -7.14 -15.14
C PHE A 203 20.97 -8.17 -14.70
N SER A 204 21.05 -8.66 -13.46
CA SER A 204 20.11 -9.65 -12.92
C SER A 204 18.69 -9.11 -12.65
N LEU A 205 18.46 -7.81 -12.71
CA LEU A 205 17.12 -7.19 -12.66
C LEU A 205 16.49 -7.01 -14.04
N LEU A 206 17.31 -6.83 -15.09
CA LEU A 206 16.86 -6.76 -16.48
C LEU A 206 16.71 -8.16 -17.12
N ASP A 207 17.41 -9.17 -16.59
CA ASP A 207 17.38 -10.57 -17.02
C ASP A 207 16.11 -11.25 -16.45
N LEU A 208 15.01 -11.14 -17.20
CA LEU A 208 13.67 -11.54 -16.74
C LEU A 208 13.44 -13.04 -16.80
N ASN A 209 14.20 -13.75 -17.64
CA ASN A 209 14.09 -15.20 -17.78
C ASN A 209 15.18 -15.97 -17.00
N GLN A 210 16.24 -15.28 -16.57
CA GLN A 210 17.41 -15.78 -15.84
C GLN A 210 18.29 -16.74 -16.66
N ASP A 211 18.41 -16.50 -17.97
CA ASP A 211 19.28 -17.24 -18.89
C ASP A 211 20.71 -16.67 -19.01
N GLY A 212 20.98 -15.48 -18.47
CA GLY A 212 22.29 -14.84 -18.50
C GLY A 212 22.60 -14.04 -19.77
N LEU A 213 21.61 -13.76 -20.63
CA LEU A 213 21.74 -13.06 -21.90
C LEU A 213 20.67 -11.96 -22.04
N LEU A 214 21.01 -10.71 -21.72
CA LEU A 214 20.05 -9.61 -21.83
C LEU A 214 19.59 -9.36 -23.27
N GLN A 215 18.28 -9.50 -23.48
CA GLN A 215 17.63 -9.34 -24.77
C GLN A 215 16.94 -7.98 -24.88
N LYS A 216 16.90 -7.41 -26.10
CA LYS A 216 16.25 -6.12 -26.38
C LYS A 216 14.81 -6.03 -25.85
N GLN A 217 14.07 -7.14 -25.87
CA GLN A 217 12.68 -7.18 -25.44
C GLN A 217 12.51 -7.01 -23.92
N GLU A 218 13.48 -7.47 -23.12
CA GLU A 218 13.47 -7.36 -21.65
C GLU A 218 13.88 -5.93 -21.24
N ILE A 219 14.94 -5.39 -21.84
CA ILE A 219 15.35 -3.99 -21.64
C ILE A 219 14.19 -3.03 -22.01
N VAL A 220 13.40 -3.35 -23.04
CA VAL A 220 12.22 -2.58 -23.46
C VAL A 220 10.99 -2.84 -22.60
N SER A 221 10.92 -3.93 -21.81
CA SER A 221 9.87 -4.05 -20.81
C SER A 221 10.11 -3.07 -19.65
N HIS A 222 11.33 -3.03 -19.12
CA HIS A 222 11.69 -2.11 -18.02
C HIS A 222 11.67 -0.63 -18.41
N SER A 223 11.87 -0.27 -19.69
CA SER A 223 11.90 1.13 -20.12
C SER A 223 10.54 1.84 -20.24
N ARG A 224 9.43 1.17 -19.90
CA ARG A 224 8.06 1.71 -20.07
C ARG A 224 7.22 1.81 -18.80
N SER A 225 7.69 1.31 -17.66
CA SER A 225 7.02 1.56 -16.39
C SER A 225 7.21 3.02 -15.96
N ARG A 226 6.15 3.67 -15.47
CA ARG A 226 6.24 5.00 -14.85
C ARG A 226 6.46 4.96 -13.33
N ASP A 227 6.42 3.78 -12.71
CA ASP A 227 6.69 3.56 -11.27
C ASP A 227 8.19 3.63 -10.94
N GLY A 228 8.89 4.62 -11.50
CA GLY A 228 10.34 4.79 -11.37
C GLY A 228 11.13 3.79 -12.20
N THR A 229 11.69 4.23 -13.33
CA THR A 229 12.72 3.44 -14.02
C THR A 229 13.94 3.28 -13.12
N TRP A 230 14.32 2.02 -12.84
CA TRP A 230 15.50 1.59 -12.06
C TRP A 230 16.85 2.00 -12.71
N LEU A 231 16.79 2.77 -13.81
CA LEU A 231 17.87 3.26 -14.65
C LEU A 231 17.43 4.60 -15.26
N SER A 232 18.32 5.58 -15.34
CA SER A 232 17.98 6.84 -16.01
C SER A 232 17.68 6.64 -17.50
N PRO A 233 16.87 7.52 -18.15
CA PRO A 233 16.57 7.41 -19.58
C PRO A 233 17.82 7.34 -20.47
N ASP A 234 18.91 8.02 -20.09
CA ASP A 234 20.18 7.97 -20.82
C ASP A 234 20.96 6.68 -20.58
N SER A 235 20.91 6.11 -19.37
CA SER A 235 21.41 4.75 -19.12
C SER A 235 20.65 3.71 -19.96
N LEU A 236 19.32 3.82 -20.07
CA LEU A 236 18.50 2.93 -20.90
C LEU A 236 18.80 3.08 -22.39
N ARG A 237 19.02 4.31 -22.89
CA ARG A 237 19.50 4.56 -24.27
C ARG A 237 20.86 3.91 -24.50
N GLN A 238 21.83 4.13 -23.61
CA GLN A 238 23.18 3.58 -23.68
C GLN A 238 23.18 2.04 -23.73
N ILE A 239 22.35 1.41 -22.90
CA ILE A 239 22.16 -0.05 -22.91
C ILE A 239 21.51 -0.52 -24.21
N LEU A 240 20.44 0.14 -24.68
CA LEU A 240 19.72 -0.24 -25.89
C LEU A 240 20.61 -0.15 -27.14
N THR A 241 21.39 0.92 -27.28
CA THR A 241 22.40 1.06 -28.34
C THR A 241 23.48 -0.02 -28.23
N GLY A 242 23.92 -0.35 -27.01
CA GLY A 242 24.86 -1.47 -26.79
C GLY A 242 24.32 -2.84 -27.23
N VAL A 243 23.02 -3.08 -27.17
CA VAL A 243 22.38 -4.29 -27.75
C VAL A 243 22.32 -4.22 -29.27
N GLU A 244 22.03 -3.04 -29.83
CA GLU A 244 21.90 -2.83 -31.28
C GLU A 244 23.24 -2.88 -32.02
N ASP A 245 24.33 -2.45 -31.38
CA ASP A 245 25.71 -2.57 -31.86
C ASP A 245 26.30 -3.99 -31.68
N CYS A 246 25.66 -4.85 -30.88
CA CYS A 246 26.11 -6.23 -30.66
C CYS A 246 25.61 -7.17 -31.77
N PRO A 247 26.49 -7.88 -32.50
CA PRO A 247 26.12 -8.68 -33.67
C PRO A 247 25.27 -9.92 -33.33
N THR A 248 25.13 -10.25 -32.04
CA THR A 248 24.26 -11.30 -31.48
C THR A 248 22.84 -10.81 -31.16
N GLY A 249 22.60 -9.49 -31.09
CA GLY A 249 21.35 -8.91 -30.59
C GLY A 249 21.06 -9.17 -29.10
N MET A 250 22.05 -9.65 -28.35
CA MET A 250 21.97 -10.05 -26.94
C MET A 250 23.28 -9.72 -26.22
N LEU A 251 23.20 -9.20 -24.98
CA LEU A 251 24.37 -8.83 -24.16
C LEU A 251 24.62 -9.89 -23.06
N THR A 252 25.83 -10.45 -22.98
CA THR A 252 26.24 -11.20 -21.78
C THR A 252 26.57 -10.22 -20.63
N LEU A 253 26.66 -10.70 -19.39
CA LEU A 253 27.14 -9.90 -18.25
C LEU A 253 28.54 -9.27 -18.52
N GLY A 254 29.38 -9.95 -19.29
CA GLY A 254 30.71 -9.46 -19.70
C GLY A 254 30.66 -8.32 -20.72
N ASP A 255 29.64 -8.30 -21.58
CA ASP A 255 29.39 -7.20 -22.53
C ASP A 255 28.69 -6.04 -21.84
N PHE A 256 27.68 -6.34 -21.01
CA PHE A 256 26.95 -5.36 -20.23
C PHE A 256 27.87 -4.52 -19.34
N ARG A 257 28.90 -5.13 -18.72
CA ARG A 257 29.95 -4.40 -17.98
C ARG A 257 30.75 -3.39 -18.82
N ARG A 258 30.85 -3.59 -20.14
CA ARG A 258 31.50 -2.62 -21.06
C ARG A 258 30.55 -1.51 -21.49
N VAL A 259 29.24 -1.80 -21.55
CA VAL A 259 28.18 -0.86 -21.94
C VAL A 259 27.75 0.02 -20.74
N TYR A 260 27.71 -0.54 -19.53
CA TYR A 260 27.19 0.08 -18.30
C TYR A 260 28.29 0.19 -17.21
N ASP A 261 29.26 1.07 -17.45
CA ASP A 261 30.31 1.42 -16.50
C ASP A 261 29.93 2.69 -15.70
N VAL A 262 29.76 2.53 -14.38
CA VAL A 262 29.39 3.61 -13.45
C VAL A 262 30.60 4.49 -13.07
N SER A 263 31.83 3.99 -13.24
CA SER A 263 33.05 4.60 -12.71
C SER A 263 33.40 5.98 -13.32
N GLN A 264 32.92 6.27 -14.53
CA GLN A 264 33.20 7.55 -15.21
C GLN A 264 32.34 8.73 -14.73
N ARG A 265 31.38 8.52 -13.80
CA ARG A 265 30.49 9.59 -13.31
C ARG A 265 31.06 10.44 -12.16
N THR A 266 32.18 10.06 -11.55
CA THR A 266 32.86 10.84 -10.48
C THR A 266 33.67 12.03 -11.05
N GLY A 267 32.98 12.92 -11.78
CA GLY A 267 33.62 13.85 -12.72
C GLY A 267 33.53 15.36 -12.46
N GLN A 268 32.47 15.90 -11.82
CA GLN A 268 32.37 17.35 -11.52
C GLN A 268 31.18 17.74 -10.63
N GLN A 269 31.43 18.15 -9.38
CA GLN A 269 30.51 19.04 -8.63
C GLN A 269 31.26 19.86 -7.58
N LYS A 270 31.75 21.06 -7.97
CA LYS A 270 32.30 22.04 -7.03
C LYS A 270 31.17 22.89 -6.44
N SER A 271 30.85 22.64 -5.18
CA SER A 271 30.24 23.55 -4.19
C SER A 271 29.47 24.78 -4.73
N ARG A 272 28.14 24.68 -4.77
CA ARG A 272 27.24 25.81 -4.49
C ARG A 272 26.09 25.30 -3.62
N LYS A 273 25.79 25.99 -2.53
CA LYS A 273 24.63 25.68 -1.68
C LYS A 273 23.34 25.99 -2.43
N LEU A 274 22.52 24.97 -2.63
CA LEU A 274 21.10 25.05 -2.99
C LEU A 274 20.40 23.98 -2.13
N LEU A 275 19.25 24.29 -1.54
CA LEU A 275 18.54 23.31 -0.71
C LEU A 275 17.91 22.25 -1.61
N SER A 276 18.48 21.05 -1.61
CA SER A 276 17.83 19.86 -2.11
C SER A 276 16.76 19.41 -1.11
N GLN A 277 15.49 19.75 -1.37
CA GLN A 277 14.37 19.15 -0.66
C GLN A 277 14.21 17.70 -1.15
N PHE A 278 14.39 16.74 -0.25
CA PHE A 278 14.14 15.33 -0.49
C PHE A 278 12.68 15.01 -0.16
N LYS A 279 11.98 14.21 -0.98
CA LYS A 279 10.62 13.73 -0.60
C LYS A 279 10.69 12.53 0.36
N GLN A 280 11.77 11.76 0.33
CA GLN A 280 12.06 10.67 1.26
C GLN A 280 13.56 10.60 1.53
N ARG A 281 13.96 10.18 2.73
CA ARG A 281 15.31 9.69 3.02
C ARG A 281 15.22 8.48 3.92
N SER A 282 15.65 7.32 3.41
CA SER A 282 15.60 6.02 4.09
C SER A 282 16.48 5.01 3.35
N LYS A 283 16.74 3.85 3.97
CA LYS A 283 17.44 2.71 3.37
C LYS A 283 16.48 1.54 3.22
N HIS A 284 16.40 0.88 2.06
CA HIS A 284 15.46 -0.23 1.86
C HIS A 284 16.04 -1.42 1.10
N THR A 285 15.34 -2.56 1.15
CA THR A 285 15.58 -3.76 0.35
C THR A 285 14.28 -4.56 0.20
N TRP A 286 14.33 -5.68 -0.54
CA TRP A 286 13.15 -6.48 -0.90
C TRP A 286 13.38 -7.96 -0.63
N LEU A 287 12.52 -8.59 0.17
CA LEU A 287 12.59 -10.00 0.55
C LEU A 287 11.51 -10.82 -0.18
N TYR A 288 11.95 -11.84 -0.92
CA TYR A 288 11.07 -12.79 -1.57
C TYR A 288 10.41 -13.72 -0.54
N GLN A 289 9.10 -13.97 -0.67
CA GLN A 289 8.29 -14.78 0.25
C GLN A 289 7.69 -16.05 -0.42
N GLY A 290 8.13 -16.38 -1.63
CA GLY A 290 7.71 -17.59 -2.35
C GLY A 290 8.61 -18.79 -2.04
N GLN A 291 8.49 -19.85 -2.86
CA GLN A 291 9.12 -21.14 -2.60
C GLN A 291 10.64 -21.03 -2.38
N GLY A 292 11.14 -21.69 -1.33
CA GLY A 292 12.55 -21.62 -0.92
C GLY A 292 12.91 -20.41 -0.06
N SER A 293 11.97 -19.51 0.25
CA SER A 293 12.20 -18.42 1.21
C SER A 293 12.24 -18.93 2.66
N HIS A 294 12.74 -18.09 3.58
CA HIS A 294 12.80 -18.46 5.00
C HIS A 294 11.40 -18.63 5.61
N HIS A 295 11.19 -19.64 6.47
CA HIS A 295 9.87 -20.02 6.97
C HIS A 295 9.07 -18.85 7.59
N VAL A 296 9.73 -17.93 8.31
CA VAL A 296 9.09 -16.71 8.86
C VAL A 296 8.43 -15.86 7.76
N LEU A 297 9.02 -15.76 6.57
CA LEU A 297 8.48 -14.98 5.44
C LEU A 297 7.24 -15.65 4.84
N HIS A 298 7.22 -16.99 4.77
CA HIS A 298 6.02 -17.76 4.42
C HIS A 298 4.93 -17.62 5.48
N THR A 299 5.27 -17.77 6.77
CA THR A 299 4.30 -17.62 7.87
C THR A 299 3.70 -16.21 7.91
N LEU A 300 4.51 -15.18 7.66
CA LEU A 300 4.05 -13.79 7.53
C LEU A 300 3.03 -13.63 6.40
N ARG A 301 3.33 -14.15 5.19
CA ARG A 301 2.40 -14.16 4.05
C ARG A 301 1.09 -14.89 4.39
N ASN A 302 1.18 -16.06 5.04
CA ASN A 302 0.00 -16.84 5.42
C ASN A 302 -0.88 -16.11 6.46
N ARG A 303 -0.30 -15.36 7.40
CA ARG A 303 -1.07 -14.50 8.32
C ARG A 303 -1.83 -13.39 7.59
N ILE A 304 -1.24 -12.80 6.53
CA ILE A 304 -1.93 -11.79 5.70
C ILE A 304 -3.13 -12.42 4.98
N ILE A 305 -2.97 -13.62 4.41
CA ILE A 305 -4.06 -14.39 3.79
C ILE A 305 -5.16 -14.69 4.81
N SER A 306 -4.83 -15.22 6.00
CA SER A 306 -5.81 -15.53 7.05
C SER A 306 -6.53 -14.30 7.62
N LEU A 307 -5.83 -13.16 7.74
CA LEU A 307 -6.39 -11.89 8.22
C LEU A 307 -7.36 -11.27 7.21
N THR A 308 -6.88 -11.09 5.98
CA THR A 308 -7.62 -10.39 4.91
C THR A 308 -8.72 -11.25 4.29
N ARG A 309 -8.57 -12.58 4.37
CA ARG A 309 -9.38 -13.61 3.68
C ARG A 309 -9.35 -13.49 2.15
N LEU A 310 -8.42 -12.71 1.59
CA LEU A 310 -8.22 -12.63 0.15
C LEU A 310 -7.71 -13.99 -0.39
N PRO A 311 -8.11 -14.40 -1.60
CA PRO A 311 -7.56 -15.58 -2.26
C PRO A 311 -6.03 -15.58 -2.25
N SER A 312 -5.42 -16.71 -1.90
CA SER A 312 -3.96 -16.80 -1.73
C SER A 312 -3.21 -16.37 -2.99
N ALA A 313 -3.73 -16.73 -4.17
CA ALA A 313 -3.21 -16.33 -5.48
C ALA A 313 -3.21 -14.81 -5.76
N LEU A 314 -3.90 -13.96 -4.97
CA LEU A 314 -3.69 -12.50 -5.02
C LEU A 314 -2.45 -12.12 -4.20
N VAL A 315 -2.38 -12.56 -2.94
CA VAL A 315 -1.29 -12.22 -2.00
C VAL A 315 0.05 -12.86 -2.42
N GLU A 316 0.02 -14.02 -3.08
CA GLU A 316 1.21 -14.72 -3.56
C GLU A 316 1.86 -14.07 -4.80
N LEU A 317 1.02 -13.50 -5.68
CA LEU A 317 1.41 -12.80 -6.92
C LEU A 317 1.62 -11.29 -6.73
N SER A 318 1.47 -10.80 -5.50
CA SER A 318 1.74 -9.41 -5.14
C SER A 318 3.24 -9.15 -4.95
N GLU A 319 3.59 -7.86 -4.81
CA GLU A 319 4.95 -7.39 -4.57
C GLU A 319 5.68 -8.14 -3.42
N PRO A 320 7.00 -8.35 -3.53
CA PRO A 320 7.79 -8.91 -2.43
C PRO A 320 7.80 -7.99 -1.22
N LEU A 321 8.10 -8.53 -0.04
CA LEU A 321 8.13 -7.77 1.21
C LEU A 321 9.24 -6.71 1.17
N GLN A 322 8.87 -5.44 1.07
CA GLN A 322 9.82 -4.34 1.21
C GLN A 322 10.22 -4.23 2.68
N VAL A 323 11.51 -4.07 2.98
CA VAL A 323 12.01 -3.80 4.34
C VAL A 323 12.75 -2.47 4.32
N ILE A 324 12.32 -1.52 5.17
CA ILE A 324 12.83 -0.15 5.24
C ILE A 324 13.48 0.09 6.61
N ARG A 325 14.59 0.82 6.60
CA ARG A 325 15.35 1.30 7.74
C ARG A 325 15.47 2.82 7.67
N TYR A 326 15.03 3.51 8.71
CA TYR A 326 15.23 4.95 8.88
C TYR A 326 16.24 5.19 10.02
N GLU A 327 17.33 5.89 9.73
CA GLU A 327 18.33 6.35 10.70
C GLU A 327 17.92 7.71 11.33
N HIS A 328 18.81 8.36 12.09
CA HIS A 328 18.46 9.62 12.77
C HIS A 328 18.12 10.73 11.78
N GLY A 329 16.92 11.30 11.93
CA GLY A 329 16.36 12.36 11.08
C GLY A 329 15.77 11.87 9.75
N ASP A 330 15.80 10.57 9.47
CA ASP A 330 15.21 9.97 8.26
C ASP A 330 13.68 9.92 8.33
N PHE A 331 13.03 10.06 7.18
CA PHE A 331 11.59 10.34 7.04
C PHE A 331 11.07 9.92 5.65
N SER A 332 9.74 9.91 5.48
CA SER A 332 9.07 9.86 4.18
C SER A 332 7.87 10.80 4.18
N ASN A 333 7.80 11.73 3.23
CA ASN A 333 6.68 12.67 3.13
C ASN A 333 5.37 11.97 2.78
N ALA A 334 4.24 12.64 3.03
CA ALA A 334 2.94 12.01 2.89
C ALA A 334 2.62 11.71 1.42
N HIS A 335 2.24 10.48 1.14
CA HIS A 335 1.98 9.95 -0.20
C HIS A 335 0.84 8.91 -0.14
N HIS A 336 0.40 8.48 -1.32
CA HIS A 336 -0.44 7.29 -1.48
C HIS A 336 0.44 6.14 -1.95
N ASP A 337 0.17 4.93 -1.46
CA ASP A 337 0.84 3.72 -1.96
C ASP A 337 0.42 3.39 -3.40
N SER A 338 -0.86 3.63 -3.71
CA SER A 338 -1.49 3.29 -4.99
C SER A 338 -1.74 4.57 -5.79
N SER A 339 -1.65 4.49 -7.12
CA SER A 339 -1.92 5.63 -8.01
C SER A 339 -3.42 5.73 -8.37
N PRO A 340 -3.92 6.92 -8.76
CA PRO A 340 -5.25 7.04 -9.34
C PRO A 340 -5.37 6.28 -10.66
N SER A 341 -6.44 5.50 -10.81
CA SER A 341 -6.74 4.73 -12.02
C SER A 341 -7.40 5.60 -13.10
N HIS A 342 -6.87 5.57 -14.32
CA HIS A 342 -7.43 6.27 -15.48
C HIS A 342 -7.53 5.33 -16.70
N SER A 343 -8.27 5.72 -17.74
CA SER A 343 -8.45 4.90 -18.95
C SER A 343 -7.16 4.67 -19.76
N GLU A 344 -6.07 5.35 -19.42
CA GLU A 344 -4.76 5.26 -20.09
C GLU A 344 -3.68 4.60 -19.20
N THR A 345 -4.04 4.17 -17.98
CA THR A 345 -3.17 3.49 -17.00
C THR A 345 -3.39 1.98 -17.01
N THR A 346 -2.31 1.19 -17.01
CA THR A 346 -2.35 -0.24 -16.68
C THR A 346 -1.62 -0.50 -15.37
N CYS A 347 -2.09 -1.47 -14.59
CA CYS A 347 -1.38 -1.87 -13.38
C CYS A 347 -0.07 -2.58 -13.73
N THR A 348 1.02 -2.22 -13.04
CA THR A 348 2.36 -2.76 -13.31
C THR A 348 2.43 -4.28 -13.09
N HIS A 349 1.68 -4.84 -12.12
CA HIS A 349 1.69 -6.30 -11.84
C HIS A 349 0.95 -7.13 -12.90
N THR A 350 -0.16 -6.63 -13.45
CA THR A 350 -0.96 -7.33 -14.48
C THR A 350 -0.52 -7.07 -15.91
N ARG A 351 0.52 -6.28 -16.16
CA ARG A 351 1.02 -5.90 -17.51
C ARG A 351 1.09 -7.07 -18.50
N LEU A 352 1.48 -8.27 -18.05
CA LEU A 352 1.56 -9.49 -18.87
C LEU A 352 0.19 -9.98 -19.43
N ALA A 353 -0.91 -9.55 -18.83
CA ALA A 353 -2.29 -9.79 -19.25
C ALA A 353 -2.96 -8.57 -19.87
N GLY A 354 -2.37 -7.38 -19.75
CA GLY A 354 -2.87 -6.17 -20.38
C GLY A 354 -2.71 -6.19 -21.90
N ASN A 355 -3.58 -5.43 -22.58
CA ASN A 355 -3.37 -5.14 -24.00
C ASN A 355 -2.43 -3.95 -24.13
N THR A 356 -1.50 -3.98 -25.10
CA THR A 356 -0.33 -3.07 -25.21
C THR A 356 -0.66 -1.61 -25.59
N SER A 357 -1.86 -1.14 -25.29
CA SER A 357 -2.40 0.18 -25.65
C SER A 357 -2.31 1.22 -24.52
N ALA A 358 -2.00 0.81 -23.28
CA ALA A 358 -1.81 1.74 -22.18
C ALA A 358 -0.55 2.62 -22.39
N LEU A 359 -0.67 3.91 -22.04
CA LEU A 359 0.40 4.91 -22.20
C LEU A 359 1.23 5.10 -20.93
N THR A 360 0.76 4.54 -19.82
CA THR A 360 1.24 4.75 -18.46
C THR A 360 1.11 3.42 -17.69
N GLU A 361 2.09 3.10 -16.86
CA GLU A 361 2.00 1.97 -15.92
C GLU A 361 2.01 2.53 -14.50
N VAL A 362 1.23 1.92 -13.62
CA VAL A 362 0.99 2.42 -12.27
C VAL A 362 0.94 1.31 -11.22
N SER A 363 1.32 1.65 -9.99
CA SER A 363 1.18 0.78 -8.83
C SER A 363 -0.29 0.71 -8.39
N CYS A 364 -0.91 -0.46 -8.52
CA CYS A 364 -2.26 -0.77 -8.07
C CYS A 364 -2.21 -1.66 -6.82
N ARG A 365 -2.41 -1.07 -5.63
CA ARG A 365 -2.22 -1.72 -4.33
C ARG A 365 -3.51 -1.60 -3.51
N TYR A 366 -4.30 -2.66 -3.45
CA TYR A 366 -5.62 -2.67 -2.81
C TYR A 366 -5.57 -2.34 -1.32
N LEU A 367 -4.60 -2.93 -0.62
CA LEU A 367 -4.30 -2.69 0.78
C LEU A 367 -2.81 -2.74 1.04
N THR A 368 -2.42 -2.16 2.17
CA THR A 368 -1.07 -2.16 2.70
C THR A 368 -1.07 -2.79 4.09
N MET A 369 -0.15 -3.73 4.28
CA MET A 369 0.24 -4.26 5.58
C MET A 369 1.61 -3.68 5.95
N LEU A 370 1.65 -2.79 6.94
CA LEU A 370 2.90 -2.26 7.50
C LEU A 370 3.22 -2.97 8.81
N PHE A 371 4.45 -3.45 8.95
CA PHE A 371 4.94 -4.16 10.12
C PHE A 371 6.02 -3.35 10.83
N TYR A 372 5.84 -3.00 12.10
CA TYR A 372 6.90 -2.40 12.91
C TYR A 372 7.87 -3.50 13.37
N LEU A 373 9.10 -3.49 12.83
CA LEU A 373 10.14 -4.45 13.18
C LEU A 373 11.04 -3.98 14.33
N SER A 374 11.00 -2.69 14.67
CA SER A 374 11.58 -2.14 15.89
C SER A 374 10.64 -1.15 16.57
N SER A 375 10.77 -1.06 17.90
CA SER A 375 10.19 0.03 18.68
C SER A 375 11.08 1.27 18.58
N VAL A 376 10.48 2.45 18.46
CA VAL A 376 11.21 3.73 18.40
C VAL A 376 10.99 4.52 19.68
N GLU A 377 12.05 5.10 20.23
CA GLU A 377 11.95 5.86 21.48
C GLU A 377 11.21 7.19 21.26
N GLU A 378 11.62 7.95 20.23
CA GLU A 378 11.18 9.31 19.97
C GLU A 378 11.15 9.61 18.46
N GLY A 379 10.05 10.17 17.96
CA GLY A 379 9.81 10.36 16.53
C GLY A 379 9.53 9.04 15.80
N GLY A 380 9.63 9.07 14.47
CA GLY A 380 9.43 7.88 13.64
C GLY A 380 7.97 7.42 13.50
N GLU A 381 6.99 8.19 13.97
CA GLU A 381 5.57 7.85 13.84
C GLU A 381 5.14 7.69 12.38
N THR A 382 4.25 6.76 12.09
CA THR A 382 3.55 6.75 10.79
C THR A 382 2.34 7.66 10.93
N THR A 383 2.31 8.75 10.17
CA THR A 383 1.30 9.80 10.24
C THR A 383 0.31 9.68 9.08
N PHE A 384 -0.98 9.82 9.38
CA PHE A 384 -2.06 9.94 8.39
C PHE A 384 -2.62 11.36 8.54
N PRO A 385 -2.15 12.35 7.75
CA PRO A 385 -2.42 13.76 8.05
C PRO A 385 -3.90 14.12 8.08
N VAL A 386 -4.71 13.47 7.25
CA VAL A 386 -6.15 13.75 7.06
C VAL A 386 -7.09 12.71 7.67
N ALA A 387 -6.60 11.77 8.50
CA ALA A 387 -7.41 10.68 9.06
C ALA A 387 -8.70 11.18 9.74
N ASP A 388 -9.83 10.56 9.38
CA ASP A 388 -11.21 10.87 9.78
C ASP A 388 -11.63 12.36 9.64
N ASN A 389 -10.95 13.16 8.79
CA ASN A 389 -11.38 14.52 8.47
C ASN A 389 -12.81 14.55 7.93
N ARG A 390 -13.56 15.63 8.20
CA ARG A 390 -14.96 15.75 7.78
C ARG A 390 -15.10 15.80 6.24
N THR A 391 -14.23 16.57 5.59
CA THR A 391 -14.08 16.69 4.13
C THR A 391 -12.62 16.46 3.76
N TYR A 392 -12.36 16.00 2.54
CA TYR A 392 -11.05 16.06 1.91
C TYR A 392 -11.09 17.18 0.88
N GLU A 393 -10.11 18.05 0.93
CA GLU A 393 -9.94 19.20 0.04
C GLU A 393 -8.43 19.31 -0.20
N GLU A 394 -7.96 19.04 -1.42
CA GLU A 394 -6.51 19.06 -1.75
C GLU A 394 -5.89 20.43 -1.43
N HIS A 395 -6.63 21.51 -1.72
CA HIS A 395 -6.27 22.88 -1.35
C HIS A 395 -6.27 23.15 0.17
N ALA A 396 -6.63 22.18 1.01
CA ALA A 396 -6.50 22.22 2.48
C ALA A 396 -5.27 21.46 3.00
N LEU A 397 -4.58 20.69 2.15
CA LEU A 397 -3.26 20.11 2.48
C LEU A 397 -2.18 21.19 2.53
N VAL A 398 -2.29 22.23 1.70
CA VAL A 398 -1.31 23.33 1.60
C VAL A 398 -2.01 24.68 1.83
N GLN A 399 -2.02 25.17 3.07
CA GLN A 399 -2.65 26.45 3.47
C GLN A 399 -1.76 27.27 4.41
N ASP A 400 -1.86 28.59 4.34
CA ASP A 400 -1.17 29.55 5.22
C ASP A 400 0.36 29.33 5.34
N GLY A 401 0.99 28.83 4.28
CA GLY A 401 2.43 28.51 4.24
C GLY A 401 2.79 27.19 4.93
N VAL A 402 1.82 26.32 5.19
CA VAL A 402 1.98 25.01 5.84
C VAL A 402 1.55 23.91 4.88
N ASP A 403 2.45 22.95 4.65
CA ASP A 403 2.23 21.77 3.81
C ASP A 403 2.09 20.52 4.70
N LEU A 404 0.88 19.96 4.79
CA LEU A 404 0.58 18.74 5.55
C LEU A 404 1.20 17.48 4.95
N THR A 405 1.80 17.55 3.76
CA THR A 405 2.59 16.46 3.18
C THR A 405 4.05 16.47 3.62
N ASP A 406 4.62 17.62 4.03
CA ASP A 406 5.99 17.70 4.51
C ASP A 406 6.13 17.23 5.97
N THR A 407 6.28 15.92 6.12
CA THR A 407 6.37 15.25 7.43
C THR A 407 7.55 15.71 8.29
N GLN A 408 8.56 16.37 7.71
CA GLN A 408 9.71 16.91 8.46
C GLN A 408 9.28 17.99 9.46
N GLU A 409 8.47 18.93 8.98
CA GLU A 409 8.01 20.11 9.73
C GLU A 409 6.58 19.93 10.27
N THR A 410 5.69 19.23 9.54
CA THR A 410 4.25 19.23 9.85
C THR A 410 3.71 17.91 10.40
N CYS A 411 4.53 16.86 10.57
CA CYS A 411 4.12 15.58 11.18
C CYS A 411 3.28 15.76 12.46
N GLY A 412 3.68 16.68 13.35
CA GLY A 412 2.99 16.95 14.62
C GLY A 412 1.58 17.54 14.47
N ARG A 413 1.21 18.02 13.27
CA ARG A 413 -0.12 18.54 12.91
C ARG A 413 -1.07 17.52 12.30
N GLY A 414 -0.58 16.35 11.86
CA GLY A 414 -1.44 15.32 11.29
C GLY A 414 -2.50 14.81 12.28
N ASN A 415 -3.69 14.47 11.79
CA ASN A 415 -4.81 14.03 12.63
C ASN A 415 -4.50 12.75 13.43
N LEU A 416 -3.79 11.81 12.82
CA LEU A 416 -3.45 10.52 13.42
C LEU A 416 -1.96 10.22 13.27
N ARG A 417 -1.34 9.70 14.34
CA ARG A 417 0.04 9.20 14.38
C ARG A 417 0.11 7.86 15.10
N MET A 418 0.67 6.85 14.44
CA MET A 418 0.90 5.52 14.99
C MET A 418 2.35 5.41 15.48
N LYS A 419 2.56 5.03 16.75
CA LYS A 419 3.91 4.91 17.33
C LYS A 419 4.54 3.55 16.99
N PRO A 420 5.76 3.50 16.43
CA PRO A 420 6.44 2.25 16.14
C PRO A 420 6.67 1.42 17.41
N THR A 421 6.09 0.22 17.40
CA THR A 421 6.14 -0.75 18.50
C THR A 421 6.39 -2.13 17.88
N ALA A 422 7.52 -2.76 18.21
CA ALA A 422 7.95 -4.01 17.58
C ALA A 422 6.85 -5.09 17.65
N GLY A 423 6.65 -5.79 16.53
CA GLY A 423 5.65 -6.85 16.38
C GLY A 423 4.23 -6.36 16.06
N THR A 424 3.92 -5.07 16.19
CA THR A 424 2.62 -4.50 15.79
C THR A 424 2.52 -4.36 14.27
N ALA A 425 1.40 -4.81 13.72
CA ALA A 425 1.02 -4.57 12.33
C ALA A 425 -0.04 -3.46 12.21
N LEU A 426 -0.03 -2.74 11.10
CA LEU A 426 -1.10 -1.88 10.63
C LEU A 426 -1.65 -2.44 9.31
N LEU A 427 -2.97 -2.43 9.14
CA LEU A 427 -3.66 -2.75 7.88
C LEU A 427 -4.51 -1.55 7.47
N TRP A 428 -4.29 -0.98 6.29
CA TRP A 428 -5.27 -0.09 5.67
C TRP A 428 -5.53 -0.42 4.21
N TYR A 429 -6.71 -0.05 3.73
CA TYR A 429 -7.07 -0.14 2.31
C TYR A 429 -6.73 1.19 1.63
N ASN A 430 -6.00 1.15 0.51
CA ASN A 430 -5.68 2.36 -0.27
C ASN A 430 -6.82 2.76 -1.22
N HIS A 431 -7.76 1.86 -1.47
CA HIS A 431 -8.92 2.08 -2.34
C HIS A 431 -10.23 1.92 -1.58
N LEU A 432 -11.25 2.64 -2.03
CA LEU A 432 -12.65 2.41 -1.69
C LEU A 432 -13.15 1.08 -2.31
N SER A 433 -14.40 0.70 -2.04
CA SER A 433 -15.06 -0.37 -2.78
C SER A 433 -15.95 0.22 -3.88
N ASP A 434 -16.04 -0.47 -5.02
CA ASP A 434 -16.91 -0.09 -6.14
C ASP A 434 -18.42 -0.32 -5.89
N GLY A 435 -18.79 -0.80 -4.69
CA GLY A 435 -20.17 -1.11 -4.32
C GLY A 435 -20.70 -2.45 -4.87
N ARG A 436 -19.91 -3.18 -5.68
CA ARG A 436 -20.23 -4.51 -6.23
C ARG A 436 -19.33 -5.60 -5.65
N GLY A 437 -18.36 -5.23 -4.81
CA GLY A 437 -17.43 -6.14 -4.16
C GLY A 437 -16.01 -6.14 -4.76
N TRP A 438 -15.67 -5.19 -5.61
CA TRP A 438 -14.32 -5.03 -6.16
C TRP A 438 -13.61 -3.76 -5.66
N MET A 439 -12.38 -3.56 -6.12
CA MET A 439 -11.61 -2.32 -5.96
C MET A 439 -12.35 -1.16 -6.64
N GLY A 440 -12.55 -0.06 -5.91
CA GLY A 440 -13.05 1.20 -6.45
C GLY A 440 -11.96 2.26 -6.60
N GLU A 441 -12.35 3.52 -6.55
CA GLU A 441 -11.47 4.69 -6.61
C GLU A 441 -10.46 4.71 -5.44
N LEU A 442 -9.38 5.48 -5.61
CA LEU A 442 -8.37 5.71 -4.57
C LEU A 442 -9.02 6.37 -3.34
N ASP A 443 -8.74 5.87 -2.14
CA ASP A 443 -9.17 6.50 -0.90
C ASP A 443 -8.23 7.67 -0.60
N GLU A 444 -8.66 8.90 -0.86
CA GLU A 444 -7.90 10.14 -0.62
C GLU A 444 -7.42 10.28 0.84
N TYR A 445 -8.05 9.58 1.79
CA TYR A 445 -7.65 9.60 3.19
C TYR A 445 -6.49 8.64 3.48
N SER A 446 -6.14 7.74 2.55
CA SER A 446 -4.95 6.86 2.63
C SER A 446 -3.60 7.59 2.53
N LEU A 447 -3.63 8.92 2.35
CA LEU A 447 -2.47 9.79 2.41
C LEU A 447 -1.73 9.59 3.75
N HIS A 448 -0.52 9.06 3.69
CA HIS A 448 0.27 8.70 4.86
C HIS A 448 1.77 8.90 4.63
N GLY A 449 2.53 9.07 5.70
CA GLY A 449 3.98 9.23 5.65
C GLY A 449 4.64 8.82 6.96
N ASP A 450 5.97 8.87 6.99
CA ASP A 450 6.78 8.47 8.14
C ASP A 450 7.56 9.68 8.68
N CYS A 451 7.22 10.08 9.91
CA CYS A 451 7.83 11.22 10.59
C CYS A 451 9.33 11.04 10.87
N PRO A 452 10.13 12.13 10.95
CA PRO A 452 11.54 12.04 11.28
C PRO A 452 11.83 11.25 12.55
N VAL A 453 12.69 10.24 12.46
CA VAL A 453 13.19 9.51 13.64
C VAL A 453 14.07 10.44 14.47
N ARG A 454 13.68 10.76 15.72
CA ARG A 454 14.47 11.62 16.60
C ARG A 454 15.44 10.80 17.45
N ARG A 455 15.02 9.64 17.98
CA ARG A 455 15.87 8.78 18.81
C ARG A 455 15.58 7.29 18.62
N GLY A 456 16.65 6.51 18.40
CA GLY A 456 16.60 5.09 18.02
C GLY A 456 16.83 4.88 16.52
N VAL A 457 16.47 3.69 16.02
CA VAL A 457 16.46 3.33 14.59
C VAL A 457 15.14 2.64 14.29
N LYS A 458 14.39 3.15 13.31
CA LYS A 458 13.11 2.55 12.89
C LYS A 458 13.36 1.52 11.81
N TRP A 459 12.87 0.31 12.02
CA TRP A 459 12.73 -0.71 10.98
C TRP A 459 11.25 -0.99 10.77
N VAL A 460 10.83 -0.98 9.51
CA VAL A 460 9.49 -1.42 9.08
C VAL A 460 9.59 -2.39 7.92
N ALA A 461 8.52 -3.14 7.68
CA ALA A 461 8.34 -3.83 6.41
C ALA A 461 6.93 -3.60 5.86
N ASN A 462 6.83 -3.40 4.55
CA ASN A 462 5.59 -3.20 3.83
C ASN A 462 5.30 -4.44 2.96
N SER A 463 4.11 -4.99 3.09
CA SER A 463 3.56 -5.97 2.16
C SER A 463 2.28 -5.38 1.56
N TRP A 464 2.33 -5.10 0.27
CA TRP A 464 1.18 -4.66 -0.50
C TRP A 464 0.44 -5.87 -1.08
N VAL A 465 -0.88 -5.77 -1.24
CA VAL A 465 -1.64 -6.74 -2.04
C VAL A 465 -2.13 -6.07 -3.31
N ASN A 466 -1.63 -6.53 -4.45
CA ASN A 466 -1.91 -5.95 -5.76
C ASN A 466 -3.19 -6.54 -6.36
N VAL A 467 -4.07 -5.65 -6.82
CA VAL A 467 -5.32 -6.02 -7.51
C VAL A 467 -5.55 -5.00 -8.62
N ASP A 468 -5.90 -5.48 -9.81
CA ASP A 468 -6.30 -4.64 -10.93
C ASP A 468 -7.75 -4.14 -10.73
N PRO A 469 -8.07 -2.84 -10.94
CA PRO A 469 -9.45 -2.38 -10.94
C PRO A 469 -10.29 -3.02 -12.04
N ASP A 470 -9.70 -3.50 -13.15
CA ASP A 470 -10.38 -4.42 -14.06
C ASP A 470 -10.24 -5.88 -13.58
N HIS A 471 -11.32 -6.39 -12.99
CA HIS A 471 -11.48 -7.80 -12.64
C HIS A 471 -11.17 -8.76 -13.80
N GLN A 472 -11.48 -8.41 -15.06
CA GLN A 472 -11.18 -9.26 -16.21
C GLN A 472 -9.67 -9.34 -16.47
N GLN A 473 -8.95 -8.23 -16.35
CA GLN A 473 -7.50 -8.17 -16.46
C GLN A 473 -6.81 -8.92 -15.30
N GLN A 474 -7.28 -8.77 -14.06
CA GLN A 474 -6.81 -9.55 -12.90
C GLN A 474 -7.02 -11.06 -13.11
N ALA A 475 -8.22 -11.49 -13.51
CA ALA A 475 -8.52 -12.91 -13.73
C ALA A 475 -7.74 -13.50 -14.92
N ARG A 476 -7.49 -12.72 -15.98
CA ARG A 476 -6.62 -13.10 -17.10
C ARG A 476 -5.17 -13.29 -16.64
N TYR A 477 -4.65 -12.38 -15.81
CA TYR A 477 -3.31 -12.45 -15.24
C TYR A 477 -3.12 -13.72 -14.38
N GLN A 478 -4.02 -13.97 -13.43
CA GLN A 478 -3.93 -15.15 -12.56
C GLN A 478 -3.90 -16.46 -13.35
N ARG A 479 -4.76 -16.60 -14.38
CA ARG A 479 -4.80 -17.78 -15.26
C ARG A 479 -3.50 -17.96 -16.05
N LEU A 480 -2.93 -16.88 -16.60
CA LEU A 480 -1.66 -16.92 -17.35
C LEU A 480 -0.48 -17.33 -16.46
N VAL A 481 -0.41 -16.82 -15.22
CA VAL A 481 0.66 -17.21 -14.28
C VAL A 481 0.49 -18.65 -13.81
N ALA A 482 -0.72 -19.10 -13.47
CA ALA A 482 -0.99 -20.49 -13.09
C ALA A 482 -0.60 -21.48 -14.19
N GLN A 483 -0.96 -21.20 -15.46
CA GLN A 483 -0.54 -21.99 -16.62
C GLN A 483 0.98 -22.05 -16.77
N ARG A 484 1.70 -20.94 -16.52
CA ARG A 484 3.17 -20.90 -16.60
C ARG A 484 3.84 -21.70 -15.48
N HIS A 485 3.25 -21.78 -14.29
CA HIS A 485 3.73 -22.65 -13.22
C HIS A 485 3.51 -24.14 -13.54
N GLN A 486 2.31 -24.50 -14.03
CA GLN A 486 2.02 -25.88 -14.47
C GLN A 486 2.99 -26.33 -15.58
N ALA A 487 3.25 -25.47 -16.57
CA ALA A 487 4.20 -25.76 -17.65
C ALA A 487 5.65 -25.94 -17.16
N LYS A 488 6.09 -25.20 -16.14
CA LYS A 488 7.41 -25.42 -15.50
C LYS A 488 7.46 -26.76 -14.76
N SER A 489 6.46 -27.05 -13.92
CA SER A 489 6.39 -28.30 -13.16
C SER A 489 6.43 -29.54 -14.07
N GLY A 490 5.69 -29.53 -15.18
CA GLY A 490 5.69 -30.62 -16.16
C GLY A 490 7.00 -30.78 -16.94
N MET A 491 7.86 -29.76 -17.01
CA MET A 491 9.22 -29.90 -17.53
C MET A 491 10.19 -30.47 -16.48
N GLU A 492 10.05 -30.09 -15.21
CA GLU A 492 10.87 -30.62 -14.11
C GLU A 492 10.58 -32.11 -13.85
N GLU A 493 9.32 -32.55 -13.92
CA GLU A 493 8.96 -33.98 -13.85
C GLU A 493 9.50 -34.81 -15.03
N HIS A 494 9.77 -34.19 -16.18
CA HIS A 494 10.42 -34.86 -17.32
C HIS A 494 11.94 -35.02 -17.14
N TYR A 495 12.54 -34.36 -16.15
CA TYR A 495 13.93 -34.54 -15.74
C TYR A 495 14.04 -35.42 -14.47
N GLN A 496 13.48 -36.63 -14.53
CA GLN A 496 13.89 -37.67 -13.58
C GLN A 496 15.41 -37.90 -13.69
N PRO A 497 16.17 -37.85 -12.58
CA PRO A 497 17.60 -38.11 -12.64
C PRO A 497 17.85 -39.55 -13.08
N LEU A 498 18.68 -39.73 -14.11
CA LEU A 498 19.15 -41.05 -14.51
C LEU A 498 19.76 -41.75 -13.30
N SER A 499 19.25 -42.95 -13.01
CA SER A 499 19.71 -43.77 -11.89
C SER A 499 21.24 -43.94 -11.95
N HIS A 500 21.93 -43.48 -10.90
CA HIS A 500 23.34 -43.79 -10.68
C HIS A 500 23.46 -45.27 -10.31
N SER A 501 23.47 -46.14 -11.33
CA SER A 501 23.78 -47.56 -11.20
C SER A 501 25.21 -47.74 -10.70
N ASP A 502 25.41 -48.71 -9.79
CA ASP A 502 26.71 -49.00 -9.18
C ASP A 502 27.81 -49.27 -10.21
N LEU A 503 28.76 -48.34 -10.34
CA LEU A 503 30.11 -48.64 -10.82
C LEU A 503 31.13 -47.58 -10.35
N HIS A 504 31.79 -47.85 -9.23
CA HIS A 504 33.23 -48.14 -9.23
C HIS A 504 33.73 -48.47 -7.82
N GLN A 505 34.05 -49.75 -7.60
CA GLN A 505 35.13 -50.11 -6.68
C GLN A 505 36.49 -49.80 -7.33
N ASP A 506 37.51 -49.75 -6.48
CA ASP A 506 38.93 -49.85 -6.79
C ASP A 506 39.52 -48.85 -7.82
N LEU A 507 40.01 -47.71 -7.30
CA LEU A 507 41.45 -47.35 -7.33
C LEU A 507 41.78 -46.15 -6.43
#